data_AF-A0A7R9DX36-F1
#
_entry.id   AF-A0A7R9DX36-F1
#
_cell.length_a   1.000
_cell.length_b   1.000
_cell.length_c   1.000
_cell.angle_alpha   90.00
_cell.angle_beta   90.00
_cell.angle_gamma   90.00
#
_symmetry.space_group_name_H-M   'P 1'
#
loop_
_entity.id
_entity.type
_entity.pdbx_description
1 polymer ?
#
loop_
_entity_poly.entity_id
_entity_poly.type
_entity_poly.pdbx_seq_one_letter_code
_entity_poly.pdbx_strand_id
1 'polypeptide(L)'
;MWKSHPQCIRLGLNTDLPAISILSYCESDALDHATSECQEMVTSHLHYLPLAVFILTPLTFISTYTWSVLLDQVEPAFPYISDTGTLPPASCIFSQFLNIITVFMSCCVYIRYRLVKNAESGIISWVNTMAAWLGGISCLGLSLVANFQESNVSSVHVLGADTCFIGGAIYFCLQVGFYFTQKGTEDQILYCDVLVL
;
A
#
# COMPACT_ATOMS: atom_id res chain seq x y z
N MET A 1 24.90 -9.08 42.75
CA MET A 1 24.71 -10.18 41.77
C MET A 1 24.54 -9.69 40.32
N TRP A 2 24.06 -8.46 40.07
CA TRP A 2 23.88 -7.92 38.70
C TRP A 2 25.13 -7.28 38.05
N LYS A 3 26.20 -7.04 38.84
CA LYS A 3 27.41 -6.29 38.43
C LYS A 3 28.27 -6.98 37.35
N SER A 4 28.10 -8.28 37.15
CA SER A 4 28.87 -9.09 36.20
C SER A 4 28.11 -9.36 34.90
N HIS A 5 26.91 -8.79 34.72
CA HIS A 5 26.15 -8.98 33.49
C HIS A 5 26.82 -8.18 32.36
N PRO A 6 27.21 -8.80 31.23
CA PRO A 6 27.99 -8.16 30.16
C PRO A 6 27.32 -6.90 29.57
N GLN A 7 25.99 -6.80 29.69
CA GLN A 7 25.18 -5.65 29.28
C GLN A 7 25.41 -4.40 30.14
N CYS A 8 25.55 -4.54 31.48
CA CYS A 8 25.78 -3.41 32.40
C CYS A 8 27.17 -2.75 32.19
N ILE A 9 28.16 -3.55 31.80
CA ILE A 9 29.54 -3.08 31.54
C ILE A 9 29.61 -2.29 30.22
N ARG A 10 28.80 -2.66 29.23
CA ARG A 10 28.79 -2.03 27.89
C ARG A 10 28.16 -0.63 27.90
N LEU A 11 27.21 -0.38 28.80
CA LEU A 11 26.41 0.85 28.87
C LEU A 11 26.96 1.91 29.85
N GLY A 12 28.09 1.65 30.51
CA GLY A 12 28.72 2.63 31.42
C GLY A 12 27.84 3.08 32.59
N LEU A 13 26.85 2.26 32.99
CA LEU A 13 25.89 2.61 34.02
C LEU A 13 26.58 2.75 35.39
N ASN A 14 26.64 3.98 35.89
CA ASN A 14 27.19 4.30 37.20
C ASN A 14 26.36 3.66 38.31
N THR A 15 27.04 3.23 39.38
CA THR A 15 26.52 2.35 40.44
C THR A 15 25.43 2.94 41.34
N ASP A 16 24.99 4.17 41.07
CA ASP A 16 24.11 4.95 41.95
C ASP A 16 22.63 4.91 41.53
N LEU A 17 22.31 4.26 40.39
CA LEU A 17 20.93 4.08 39.96
C LEU A 17 20.25 2.95 40.77
N PRO A 18 19.04 3.18 41.32
CA PRO A 18 18.33 2.15 42.07
C PRO A 18 18.00 0.97 41.15
N ALA A 19 18.00 -0.26 41.70
CA ALA A 19 17.80 -1.50 40.92
C ALA A 19 16.52 -1.49 40.07
N ILE A 20 15.48 -0.77 40.50
CA ILE A 20 14.23 -0.59 39.76
C ILE A 20 14.45 0.20 38.46
N SER A 21 15.29 1.23 38.47
CA SER A 21 15.62 2.02 37.27
C SER A 21 16.40 1.21 36.23
N ILE A 22 17.29 0.31 36.68
CA ILE A 22 18.07 -0.56 35.79
C ILE A 22 17.16 -1.60 35.13
N LEU A 23 16.23 -2.19 35.88
CA LEU A 23 15.25 -3.14 35.34
C LEU A 23 14.31 -2.46 34.33
N SER A 24 13.80 -1.27 34.65
CA SER A 24 12.95 -0.48 33.73
C SER A 24 13.71 -0.09 32.46
N TYR A 25 14.98 0.26 32.55
CA TYR A 25 15.81 0.58 31.39
C TYR A 25 16.06 -0.66 30.51
N CYS A 26 16.40 -1.79 31.13
CA CYS A 26 16.63 -3.06 30.43
C CYS A 26 15.34 -3.57 29.75
N GLU A 27 14.18 -3.38 30.38
CA GLU A 27 12.87 -3.73 29.81
C GLU A 27 12.50 -2.82 28.64
N SER A 28 12.81 -1.52 28.70
CA SER A 28 12.66 -0.58 27.57
C SER A 28 13.57 -0.96 26.40
N ASP A 29 14.85 -1.22 26.65
CA ASP A 29 15.83 -1.60 25.60
C ASP A 29 15.45 -2.93 24.93
N ALA A 30 14.99 -3.91 25.72
CA ALA A 30 14.53 -5.19 25.19
C ALA A 30 13.24 -5.03 24.36
N LEU A 31 12.35 -4.14 24.77
CA LEU A 31 11.13 -3.82 24.02
C LEU A 31 11.44 -3.08 22.71
N ASP A 32 12.37 -2.12 22.74
CA ASP A 32 12.83 -1.38 21.56
C ASP A 32 13.56 -2.31 20.57
N HIS A 33 14.39 -3.22 21.05
CA HIS A 33 15.02 -4.25 20.22
C HIS A 33 13.98 -5.18 19.58
N ALA A 34 13.04 -5.71 20.37
CA ALA A 34 12.00 -6.61 19.86
C ALA A 34 11.04 -5.92 18.88
N THR A 35 10.72 -4.64 19.08
CA THR A 35 9.93 -3.86 18.14
C THR A 35 10.71 -3.54 16.86
N SER A 36 12.02 -3.29 16.95
CA SER A 36 12.87 -3.09 15.77
C SER A 36 12.96 -4.35 14.90
N GLU A 37 13.16 -5.53 15.50
CA GLU A 37 13.19 -6.82 14.77
C GLU A 37 11.82 -7.15 14.14
N CYS A 38 10.72 -6.94 14.87
CA CYS A 38 9.37 -7.09 14.32
C CYS A 38 9.12 -6.14 13.15
N GLN A 39 9.58 -4.89 13.25
CA GLN A 39 9.40 -3.90 12.22
C GLN A 39 10.23 -4.23 10.98
N GLU A 40 11.47 -4.69 11.13
CA GLU A 40 12.31 -5.15 10.02
C GLU A 40 11.70 -6.38 9.32
N MET A 41 11.15 -7.33 10.09
CA MET A 41 10.46 -8.50 9.56
C MET A 41 9.20 -8.13 8.77
N VAL A 42 8.37 -7.21 9.29
CA VAL A 42 7.18 -6.73 8.58
C VAL A 42 7.56 -5.98 7.30
N THR A 43 8.62 -5.18 7.35
CA THR A 43 9.06 -4.39 6.21
C THR A 43 9.64 -5.26 5.10
N SER A 44 10.42 -6.28 5.46
CA SER A 44 10.99 -7.21 4.48
C SER A 44 9.95 -7.97 3.66
N HIS A 45 8.69 -8.06 4.10
CA HIS A 45 7.60 -8.72 3.36
C HIS A 45 6.58 -7.74 2.77
N LEU A 46 6.70 -6.45 3.04
CA LEU A 46 5.72 -5.45 2.64
C LEU A 46 5.64 -5.27 1.12
N HIS A 47 6.73 -5.62 0.43
CA HIS A 47 6.87 -5.55 -1.02
C HIS A 47 6.03 -6.56 -1.80
N TYR A 48 5.61 -7.65 -1.15
CA TYR A 48 4.75 -8.64 -1.81
C TYR A 48 3.38 -8.07 -2.17
N LEU A 49 2.92 -7.05 -1.46
CA LEU A 49 1.61 -6.45 -1.63
C LEU A 49 1.51 -5.59 -2.92
N PRO A 50 2.41 -4.61 -3.18
CA PRO A 50 2.45 -3.93 -4.48
C PRO A 50 2.81 -4.88 -5.62
N LEU A 51 3.70 -5.86 -5.39
CA LEU A 51 4.01 -6.89 -6.39
C LEU A 51 2.78 -7.72 -6.77
N ALA A 52 1.95 -8.09 -5.79
CA ALA A 52 0.70 -8.81 -6.04
C ALA A 52 -0.27 -7.96 -6.86
N VAL A 53 -0.41 -6.66 -6.57
CA VAL A 53 -1.24 -5.75 -7.39
C VAL A 53 -0.71 -5.67 -8.83
N PHE A 54 0.60 -5.51 -9.00
CA PHE A 54 1.27 -5.42 -10.30
C PHE A 54 1.08 -6.68 -11.15
N ILE A 55 1.06 -7.86 -10.52
CA ILE A 55 0.86 -9.14 -11.22
C ILE A 55 -0.64 -9.43 -11.44
N LEU A 56 -1.48 -9.26 -10.41
CA LEU A 56 -2.89 -9.63 -10.47
C LEU A 56 -3.68 -8.76 -11.45
N THR A 57 -3.35 -7.47 -11.57
CA THR A 57 -4.07 -6.54 -12.45
C THR A 57 -4.01 -6.96 -13.93
N PRO A 58 -2.82 -7.12 -14.55
CA PRO A 58 -2.73 -7.56 -15.95
C PRO A 58 -3.26 -8.99 -16.12
N LEU A 59 -3.04 -9.90 -15.17
CA LEU A 59 -3.62 -11.24 -15.22
C LEU A 59 -5.14 -11.20 -15.27
N THR A 60 -5.77 -10.33 -14.48
CA THR A 60 -7.23 -10.15 -14.47
C THR A 60 -7.72 -9.66 -15.82
N PHE A 61 -7.12 -8.60 -16.37
CA PHE A 61 -7.53 -8.05 -17.67
C PHE A 61 -7.30 -9.04 -18.82
N ILE A 62 -6.15 -9.69 -18.88
CA ILE A 62 -5.84 -10.65 -19.96
C ILE A 62 -6.76 -11.87 -19.88
N SER A 63 -6.96 -12.43 -18.69
CA SER A 63 -7.80 -13.64 -18.53
C SER A 63 -9.27 -13.37 -18.83
N THR A 64 -9.84 -12.28 -18.32
CA THR A 64 -11.23 -11.90 -18.56
C THR A 64 -11.49 -11.46 -19.99
N TYR A 65 -10.54 -10.76 -20.62
CA TYR A 65 -10.59 -10.45 -22.05
C TYR A 65 -10.56 -11.72 -22.90
N THR A 66 -9.60 -12.62 -22.65
CA THR A 66 -9.49 -13.88 -23.39
C THR A 66 -10.78 -14.68 -23.25
N TRP A 67 -11.35 -14.76 -22.05
CA TRP A 67 -12.61 -15.44 -21.82
C TRP A 67 -13.79 -14.81 -22.57
N SER A 68 -13.87 -13.47 -22.59
CA SER A 68 -14.93 -12.73 -23.29
C SER A 68 -14.84 -12.91 -24.82
N VAL A 69 -13.63 -12.92 -25.37
CA VAL A 69 -13.40 -13.19 -26.81
C VAL A 69 -13.78 -14.63 -27.17
N LEU A 70 -13.41 -15.61 -26.33
CA LEU A 70 -13.76 -17.02 -26.57
C LEU A 70 -15.28 -17.30 -26.54
N LEU A 71 -16.06 -16.39 -25.94
CA LEU A 71 -17.52 -16.46 -25.88
C LEU A 71 -18.21 -15.58 -26.94
N ASP A 72 -17.45 -14.97 -27.85
CA ASP A 72 -17.95 -14.01 -28.85
C ASP A 72 -18.75 -12.85 -28.21
N GLN A 73 -18.38 -12.45 -26.99
CA GLN A 73 -19.06 -11.39 -26.23
C GLN A 73 -18.46 -9.99 -26.47
N VAL A 74 -17.25 -9.92 -27.02
CA VAL A 74 -16.53 -8.66 -27.31
C VAL A 74 -15.85 -8.73 -28.67
N GLU A 75 -15.77 -7.59 -29.36
CA GLU A 75 -15.10 -7.46 -30.65
C GLU A 75 -13.57 -7.53 -30.50
N PRO A 76 -12.88 -8.54 -31.10
CA PRO A 76 -11.43 -8.73 -30.89
C PRO A 76 -10.56 -7.60 -31.47
N ALA A 77 -11.10 -6.84 -32.43
CA ALA A 77 -10.36 -5.81 -33.15
C ALA A 77 -10.16 -4.52 -32.34
N PHE A 78 -11.03 -4.23 -31.37
CA PHE A 78 -10.98 -3.03 -30.53
C PHE A 78 -11.27 -3.39 -29.06
N PRO A 79 -10.23 -3.80 -28.29
CA PRO A 79 -10.42 -4.28 -26.93
C PRO A 79 -10.67 -3.11 -25.95
N TYR A 80 -11.94 -2.83 -25.66
CA TYR A 80 -12.30 -2.02 -24.52
C TYR A 80 -12.33 -2.88 -23.26
N ILE A 81 -11.53 -2.51 -22.25
CA ILE A 81 -11.45 -3.26 -20.98
C ILE A 81 -12.81 -3.27 -20.28
N SER A 82 -13.58 -2.19 -20.37
CA SER A 82 -14.91 -2.07 -19.75
C SER A 82 -15.94 -3.05 -20.34
N ASP A 83 -15.83 -3.39 -21.63
CA ASP A 83 -16.70 -4.37 -22.29
C ASP A 83 -16.51 -5.78 -21.71
N THR A 84 -15.28 -6.14 -21.31
CA THR A 84 -14.98 -7.46 -20.70
C THR A 84 -15.67 -7.66 -19.36
N GLY A 85 -16.00 -6.56 -18.66
CA GLY A 85 -16.70 -6.56 -17.40
C GLY A 85 -18.23 -6.61 -17.52
N THR A 86 -18.80 -6.74 -18.72
CA THR A 86 -20.23 -6.53 -18.95
C THR A 86 -21.08 -7.80 -18.79
N LEU A 87 -20.69 -8.93 -19.37
CA LEU A 87 -21.51 -10.15 -19.39
C LEU A 87 -20.96 -11.28 -18.52
N PRO A 88 -21.83 -12.02 -17.81
CA PRO A 88 -21.42 -13.27 -17.15
C PRO A 88 -20.97 -14.33 -18.17
N PRO A 89 -20.04 -15.23 -17.78
CA PRO A 89 -19.40 -15.35 -16.46
C PRO A 89 -18.16 -14.44 -16.27
N ALA A 90 -17.64 -13.81 -17.33
CA ALA A 90 -16.40 -13.02 -17.29
C ALA A 90 -16.52 -11.80 -16.36
N SER A 91 -17.67 -11.11 -16.37
CA SER A 91 -17.94 -9.96 -15.50
C SER A 91 -17.86 -10.29 -14.00
N CYS A 92 -18.32 -11.47 -13.59
CA CYS A 92 -18.24 -11.92 -12.20
C CYS A 92 -16.79 -12.15 -11.76
N ILE A 93 -15.99 -12.77 -12.63
CA ILE A 93 -14.57 -13.01 -12.39
C ILE A 93 -13.83 -11.66 -12.33
N PHE A 94 -14.05 -10.80 -13.32
CA PHE A 94 -13.49 -9.45 -13.37
C PHE A 94 -13.76 -8.66 -12.09
N SER A 95 -15.03 -8.63 -11.67
CA SER A 95 -15.46 -7.94 -10.44
C SER A 95 -14.76 -8.50 -9.19
N GLN A 96 -14.72 -9.82 -9.05
CA GLN A 96 -14.12 -10.47 -7.88
C GLN A 96 -12.63 -10.16 -7.76
N PHE A 97 -11.88 -10.25 -8.87
CA PHE A 97 -10.46 -9.96 -8.87
C PHE A 97 -10.16 -8.47 -8.68
N LEU A 98 -10.90 -7.56 -9.33
CA LEU A 98 -10.71 -6.12 -9.11
C LEU A 98 -11.05 -5.68 -7.68
N ASN A 99 -12.06 -6.28 -7.04
CA ASN A 99 -12.33 -6.01 -5.63
C ASN A 99 -11.18 -6.48 -4.71
N ILE A 100 -10.56 -7.65 -4.99
CA ILE A 100 -9.37 -8.11 -4.25
C ILE A 100 -8.19 -7.15 -4.46
N ILE A 101 -7.93 -6.75 -5.71
CA ILE A 101 -6.90 -5.76 -6.05
C ILE A 101 -7.17 -4.44 -5.32
N THR A 102 -8.43 -4.00 -5.24
CA THR A 102 -8.82 -2.78 -4.52
C THR A 102 -8.46 -2.85 -3.03
N VAL A 103 -8.63 -4.00 -2.40
CA VAL A 103 -8.22 -4.20 -1.00
C VAL A 103 -6.70 -4.11 -0.86
N PHE A 104 -5.94 -4.77 -1.73
CA PHE A 104 -4.48 -4.68 -1.72
C PHE A 104 -4.00 -3.24 -1.99
N MET A 105 -4.57 -2.54 -2.97
CA MET A 105 -4.25 -1.13 -3.21
C MET A 105 -4.56 -0.25 -1.99
N SER A 106 -5.69 -0.48 -1.32
CA SER A 106 -6.05 0.27 -0.10
C SER A 106 -5.04 0.02 1.02
N CYS A 107 -4.58 -1.22 1.19
CA CYS A 107 -3.50 -1.56 2.11
C CYS A 107 -2.19 -0.85 1.74
N CYS A 108 -1.78 -0.83 0.46
CA CYS A 108 -0.62 -0.07 -0.03
C CYS A 108 -0.73 1.41 0.36
N VAL A 109 -1.86 2.06 0.05
CA VAL A 109 -2.09 3.48 0.35
C VAL A 109 -1.96 3.75 1.84
N TYR A 110 -2.58 2.91 2.68
CA TYR A 110 -2.52 3.06 4.13
C TYR A 110 -1.10 2.86 4.69
N ILE A 111 -0.40 1.82 4.24
CA ILE A 111 0.98 1.54 4.64
C ILE A 111 1.87 2.73 4.26
N ARG A 112 1.79 3.20 3.02
CA ARG A 112 2.56 4.35 2.54
C ARG A 112 2.27 5.60 3.36
N TYR A 113 1.00 5.84 3.64
CA TYR A 113 0.58 6.94 4.52
C TYR A 113 1.28 6.86 5.88
N ARG A 114 1.26 5.70 6.55
CA ARG A 114 1.89 5.51 7.87
C ARG A 114 3.40 5.69 7.82
N LEU A 115 4.07 5.17 6.79
CA LEU A 115 5.52 5.31 6.61
C LEU A 115 5.92 6.79 6.52
N VAL A 116 5.28 7.54 5.62
CA VAL A 116 5.58 8.98 5.46
C VAL A 116 5.16 9.77 6.71
N LYS A 117 4.05 9.41 7.36
CA LYS A 117 3.59 10.06 8.60
C LYS A 117 4.57 9.92 9.76
N ASN A 118 5.26 8.78 9.85
CA ASN A 118 6.24 8.52 10.89
C ASN A 118 7.59 9.20 10.60
N ALA A 119 7.93 9.41 9.34
CA ALA A 119 9.17 10.05 8.92
C ALA A 119 9.08 11.58 8.91
N GLU A 120 7.92 12.14 8.57
CA GLU A 120 7.76 13.56 8.25
C GLU A 120 6.76 14.28 9.15
N SER A 121 7.03 15.55 9.45
CA SER A 121 6.18 16.43 10.25
C SER A 121 5.74 17.69 9.47
N GLY A 122 4.89 18.52 10.09
CA GLY A 122 4.45 19.79 9.50
C GLY A 122 3.69 19.63 8.17
N ILE A 123 4.06 20.45 7.18
CA ILE A 123 3.36 20.55 5.90
C ILE A 123 3.38 19.22 5.11
N ILE A 124 4.52 18.52 5.09
CA ILE A 124 4.67 17.24 4.35
C ILE A 124 3.72 16.19 4.94
N SER A 125 3.66 16.13 6.27
CA SER A 125 2.76 15.24 7.01
C SER A 125 1.28 15.51 6.72
N TRP A 126 0.90 16.78 6.52
CA TRP A 126 -0.46 17.18 6.15
C TRP A 126 -0.79 16.83 4.69
N VAL A 127 0.12 17.15 3.75
CA VAL A 127 -0.05 16.81 2.33
C VAL A 127 -0.12 15.29 2.16
N ASN A 128 0.66 14.51 2.92
CA ASN A 128 0.59 13.05 2.92
C ASN A 128 -0.78 12.53 3.41
N THR A 129 -1.37 13.15 4.44
CA THR A 129 -2.75 12.81 4.85
C THR A 129 -3.74 13.09 3.72
N MET A 130 -3.63 14.22 3.02
CA MET A 130 -4.49 14.53 1.87
C MET A 130 -4.29 13.55 0.71
N ALA A 131 -3.03 13.19 0.41
CA ALA A 131 -2.70 12.18 -0.59
C ALA A 131 -3.36 10.84 -0.22
N ALA A 132 -3.27 10.40 1.03
CA ALA A 132 -3.87 9.15 1.49
C ALA A 132 -5.39 9.11 1.27
N TRP A 133 -6.10 10.22 1.53
CA TRP A 133 -7.53 10.34 1.23
C TRP A 133 -7.82 10.24 -0.27
N LEU A 134 -7.03 10.90 -1.12
CA LEU A 134 -7.16 10.80 -2.58
C LEU A 134 -6.91 9.36 -3.07
N GLY A 135 -5.89 8.70 -2.54
CA GLY A 135 -5.62 7.28 -2.84
C GLY A 135 -6.76 6.37 -2.40
N GLY A 136 -7.35 6.60 -1.22
CA GLY A 136 -8.52 5.86 -0.75
C GLY A 136 -9.76 6.08 -1.64
N ILE A 137 -10.02 7.33 -2.04
CA ILE A 137 -11.10 7.69 -2.98
C ILE A 137 -10.88 7.01 -4.33
N SER A 138 -9.64 6.96 -4.81
CA SER A 138 -9.27 6.25 -6.03
C SER A 138 -9.56 4.74 -5.93
N CYS A 139 -9.26 4.10 -4.80
CA CYS A 139 -9.63 2.71 -4.55
C CYS A 139 -11.16 2.50 -4.55
N LEU A 140 -11.92 3.44 -3.98
CA LEU A 140 -13.39 3.39 -4.07
C LEU A 140 -13.86 3.48 -5.53
N GLY A 141 -13.24 4.34 -6.34
CA GLY A 141 -13.48 4.41 -7.78
C GLY A 141 -13.27 3.05 -8.48
N LEU A 142 -12.18 2.36 -8.17
CA LEU A 142 -11.90 1.02 -8.70
C LEU A 142 -12.97 -0.01 -8.30
N SER A 143 -13.46 0.04 -7.05
CA SER A 143 -14.57 -0.80 -6.61
C SER A 143 -15.88 -0.49 -7.36
N LEU A 144 -16.15 0.78 -7.65
CA LEU A 144 -17.31 1.15 -8.47
C LEU A 144 -17.20 0.56 -9.88
N VAL A 145 -16.05 0.71 -10.55
CA VAL A 145 -15.77 0.11 -11.87
C VAL A 145 -15.95 -1.42 -11.83
N ALA A 146 -15.50 -2.07 -10.76
CA ALA A 146 -15.58 -3.52 -10.59
C ALA A 146 -17.02 -4.03 -10.45
N ASN A 147 -17.93 -3.28 -9.83
CA ASN A 147 -19.26 -3.78 -9.46
C ASN A 147 -20.40 -3.20 -10.30
N PHE A 148 -20.23 -2.01 -10.87
CA PHE A 148 -21.22 -1.36 -11.73
C PHE A 148 -20.78 -1.50 -13.17
N GLN A 149 -21.37 -2.45 -13.90
CA GLN A 149 -21.07 -2.71 -15.30
C GLN A 149 -21.48 -1.51 -16.15
N GLU A 150 -20.66 -1.18 -17.15
CA GLU A 150 -20.90 -0.06 -18.06
C GLU A 150 -22.28 -0.16 -18.74
N SER A 151 -22.66 -1.34 -19.19
CA SER A 151 -23.95 -1.58 -19.87
C SER A 151 -25.18 -1.45 -18.97
N ASN A 152 -25.04 -1.64 -17.65
CA ASN A 152 -26.17 -1.64 -16.73
C ASN A 152 -26.35 -0.28 -16.05
N VAL A 153 -25.26 0.30 -15.53
CA VAL A 153 -25.27 1.60 -14.84
C VAL A 153 -24.07 2.44 -15.26
N SER A 154 -23.99 2.78 -16.55
CA SER A 154 -22.89 3.53 -17.17
C SER A 154 -22.48 4.78 -16.39
N SER A 155 -23.45 5.56 -15.87
CA SER A 155 -23.15 6.77 -15.11
C SER A 155 -22.30 6.52 -13.87
N VAL A 156 -22.54 5.42 -13.15
CA VAL A 156 -21.75 5.05 -11.96
C VAL A 156 -20.41 4.44 -12.37
N HIS A 157 -20.38 3.66 -13.46
CA HIS A 157 -19.14 3.10 -14.00
C HIS A 157 -18.15 4.19 -14.41
N VAL A 158 -18.60 5.16 -15.21
CA VAL A 158 -17.78 6.28 -15.68
C VAL A 158 -17.32 7.15 -14.53
N LEU A 159 -18.21 7.47 -13.58
CA LEU A 159 -17.83 8.19 -12.36
C LEU A 159 -16.75 7.44 -11.58
N GLY A 160 -16.90 6.12 -11.45
CA GLY A 160 -15.90 5.25 -10.83
C GLY A 160 -14.55 5.29 -11.54
N ALA A 161 -14.57 5.20 -12.87
CA ALA A 161 -13.37 5.26 -13.71
C ALA A 161 -12.65 6.60 -13.56
N ASP A 162 -13.36 7.71 -13.72
CA ASP A 162 -12.81 9.06 -13.54
C ASP A 162 -12.22 9.24 -12.14
N THR A 163 -12.94 8.79 -11.11
CA THR A 163 -12.49 8.86 -9.71
C THR A 163 -11.22 8.04 -9.49
N CYS A 164 -11.15 6.84 -10.06
CA CYS A 164 -9.99 5.96 -9.98
C CYS A 164 -8.77 6.58 -10.69
N PHE A 165 -8.91 6.99 -11.94
CA PHE A 165 -7.77 7.47 -12.72
C PHE A 165 -7.29 8.85 -12.26
N ILE A 166 -8.19 9.81 -12.03
CA ILE A 166 -7.82 11.17 -11.62
C ILE A 166 -7.29 11.15 -10.19
N GLY A 167 -8.00 10.50 -9.26
CA GLY A 167 -7.57 10.37 -7.87
C GLY A 167 -6.24 9.64 -7.74
N GLY A 168 -6.09 8.53 -8.47
CA GLY A 168 -4.86 7.75 -8.53
C GLY A 168 -3.69 8.54 -9.10
N ALA A 169 -3.90 9.26 -10.22
CA ALA A 169 -2.84 10.09 -10.83
C ALA A 169 -2.34 11.17 -9.86
N ILE A 170 -3.24 11.91 -9.21
CA ILE A 170 -2.85 12.93 -8.23
C ILE A 170 -2.11 12.28 -7.05
N TYR A 171 -2.61 11.16 -6.53
CA TYR A 171 -1.94 10.41 -5.47
C TYR A 171 -0.51 10.02 -5.86
N PHE A 172 -0.31 9.39 -7.02
CA PHE A 172 1.01 8.98 -7.48
C PHE A 172 1.94 10.17 -7.71
N CYS A 173 1.46 11.27 -8.29
CA CYS A 173 2.26 12.49 -8.44
C CYS A 173 2.76 13.03 -7.09
N LEU A 174 1.91 13.05 -6.06
CA LEU A 174 2.30 13.46 -4.71
C LEU A 174 3.31 12.49 -4.08
N GLN A 175 3.11 11.18 -4.24
CA GLN A 175 4.04 10.16 -3.71
C GLN A 175 5.42 10.22 -4.37
N VAL A 176 5.48 10.45 -5.68
CA VAL A 176 6.71 10.70 -6.43
C VAL A 176 7.39 11.99 -5.95
N GLY A 177 6.62 13.04 -5.68
CA GLY A 177 7.13 14.27 -5.06
C GLY A 177 7.80 14.01 -3.71
N PHE A 178 7.15 13.25 -2.82
CA PHE A 178 7.73 12.87 -1.52
C PHE A 178 9.01 12.07 -1.67
N TYR A 179 9.04 11.13 -2.62
CA TYR A 179 10.24 10.34 -2.93
C TYR A 179 11.44 11.23 -3.25
N PHE A 180 11.26 12.24 -4.12
CA PHE A 180 12.34 13.16 -4.47
C PHE A 180 12.78 14.06 -3.31
N THR A 181 11.85 14.47 -2.43
CA THR A 181 12.20 15.28 -1.25
C THR A 181 12.95 14.48 -0.18
N GLN A 182 12.76 13.17 -0.12
CA GLN A 182 13.33 12.27 0.90
C GLN A 182 14.69 11.68 0.54
N LYS A 183 15.13 11.78 -0.73
CA LYS A 183 16.35 11.14 -1.27
C LYS A 183 17.69 11.67 -0.69
N GLY A 184 17.66 12.37 0.44
CA GLY A 184 18.83 12.94 1.12
C GLY A 184 19.30 12.21 2.39
N THR A 185 18.59 11.17 2.84
CA THR A 185 18.90 10.42 4.08
C THR A 185 19.00 8.92 3.82
N GLU A 186 20.23 8.37 3.88
CA GLU A 186 20.60 7.01 3.41
C GLU A 186 19.75 5.87 4.02
N ASP A 187 19.28 5.99 5.27
CA ASP A 187 18.54 4.92 5.97
C ASP A 187 17.04 4.84 5.64
N GLN A 188 16.45 5.87 5.01
CA GLN A 188 15.01 5.91 4.70
C GLN A 188 14.65 5.54 3.25
N ILE A 189 15.67 5.35 2.40
CA ILE A 189 15.52 5.08 0.96
C ILE A 189 14.96 3.67 0.71
N LEU A 190 15.38 2.67 1.50
CA LEU A 190 14.97 1.26 1.31
C LEU A 190 13.47 1.01 1.51
N TYR A 191 12.82 1.80 2.36
CA TYR A 191 11.38 1.68 2.65
C TYR A 191 10.51 2.38 1.59
N CYS A 192 11.09 3.34 0.86
CA CYS A 192 10.38 4.12 -0.15
C CYS A 192 10.41 3.48 -1.53
N ASP A 193 11.48 2.76 -1.88
CA ASP A 193 11.65 2.22 -3.22
C ASP A 193 10.64 1.12 -3.59
N VAL A 194 10.07 0.43 -2.59
CA VAL A 194 9.31 -0.80 -2.86
C VAL A 194 7.79 -0.64 -2.88
N LEU A 195 7.25 0.49 -2.40
CA LEU A 195 5.81 0.76 -2.39
C LEU A 195 5.34 1.76 -3.46
N VAL A 196 6.24 2.17 -4.37
CA VAL A 196 5.97 3.14 -5.44
C VAL A 196 5.87 2.46 -6.83
N LEU A 197 6.01 1.13 -6.89
CA LEU A 197 5.65 0.32 -8.07
C LEU A 197 4.13 0.16 -8.16
#